data_AF-A0A4U2YK99-F1
#
_entry.id   AF-A0A4U2YK99-F1
#
_cell.length_a   1.000
_cell.length_b   1.000
_cell.length_c   1.000
_cell.angle_alpha   90.00
_cell.angle_beta   90.00
_cell.angle_gamma   90.00
#
_symmetry.space_group_name_H-M   'P 1'
#
loop_
_entity.id
_entity.type
_entity.pdbx_description
1 polymer ?
#
loop_
_entity_poly.entity_id
_entity_poly.type
_entity_poly.pdbx_seq_one_letter_code
_entity_poly.pdbx_strand_id
1 'polypeptide(L)'
;MGKRIVLHVGAMKSGTSYLQTLLMDNKARLAEHGVVVPGERWGDQVVGVAEVLERRRVMRGSPGTGAWQSLVDEVLAHDGTSVISMEFFGPVGLPKIEKVRDSFGDVRVEAVVTARDLGRNIPAMWQEFVKNGGTTSLEDYVEKVRKREDEGSRFWREQSIGAIARRWSDVLGVDAVTVVTVPGPGVPGEELWNRFSTTLSVDPTVVEQPPRSNESLGAASVEVVRRLNASLSDLSFGQYAPVVKHRLAKKTLGGRRGDEPAIGFDVPAWVGPSAERMIANIEKLGVAVVGDLQELRPVSTPGVAPGAVSAEEQLAAATAGMEGLVRALVSLRERQGAS
;
A
#
# COMPACT_ATOMS: atom_id res chain seq x y z
N MET A 1 13.29 1.98 27.66
CA MET A 1 12.91 2.77 26.47
C MET A 1 11.60 3.47 26.80
N GLY A 2 11.41 4.74 26.42
CA GLY A 2 10.18 5.46 26.75
C GLY A 2 9.01 5.06 25.84
N LYS A 3 7.79 5.31 26.31
CA LYS A 3 6.54 5.04 25.59
C LYS A 3 6.48 5.82 24.28
N ARG A 4 6.27 5.11 23.17
CA ARG A 4 6.19 5.70 21.83
C ARG A 4 5.28 4.93 20.89
N ILE A 5 4.78 5.60 19.86
CA ILE A 5 3.99 5.02 18.77
C ILE A 5 4.66 5.31 17.43
N VAL A 6 4.91 4.26 16.67
CA VAL A 6 5.37 4.33 15.28
C VAL A 6 4.15 4.24 14.37
N LEU A 7 3.88 5.33 13.66
CA LEU A 7 2.90 5.37 12.58
C LEU A 7 3.64 5.05 11.28
N HIS A 8 3.44 3.86 10.74
CA HIS A 8 3.87 3.57 9.38
C HIS A 8 2.85 4.13 8.40
N VAL A 9 3.18 5.28 7.81
CA VAL A 9 2.24 6.13 7.05
C VAL A 9 2.15 5.78 5.56
N GLY A 10 2.82 4.72 5.11
CA GLY A 10 2.97 4.34 3.71
C GLY A 10 4.39 4.66 3.22
N ALA A 11 4.65 4.81 1.92
CA ALA A 11 3.66 5.09 0.87
C ALA A 11 2.94 3.85 0.33
N MET A 12 1.75 4.04 -0.25
CA MET A 12 1.03 2.94 -0.91
C MET A 12 1.90 2.30 -1.99
N LYS A 13 1.83 0.97 -2.13
CA LYS A 13 2.66 0.16 -3.07
C LYS A 13 4.18 0.15 -2.80
N SER A 14 4.62 0.55 -1.60
CA SER A 14 6.01 0.44 -1.15
C SER A 14 6.24 -0.68 -0.12
N GLY A 15 5.57 -1.82 -0.28
CA GLY A 15 5.72 -3.00 0.60
C GLY A 15 4.85 -2.97 1.86
N THR A 16 3.88 -2.06 1.93
CA THR A 16 2.93 -1.91 3.05
C THR A 16 2.23 -3.21 3.38
N SER A 17 1.69 -3.94 2.40
CA SER A 17 0.97 -5.19 2.64
C SER A 17 1.85 -6.31 3.21
N TYR A 18 3.11 -6.37 2.81
CA TYR A 18 4.08 -7.32 3.39
C TYR A 18 4.35 -6.99 4.86
N LEU A 19 4.68 -5.73 5.17
CA LEU A 19 4.92 -5.30 6.55
C LEU A 19 3.67 -5.45 7.44
N GLN A 20 2.49 -5.11 6.93
CA GLN A 20 1.22 -5.27 7.64
C GLN A 20 0.92 -6.73 7.97
N THR A 21 1.12 -7.64 7.01
CA THR A 21 0.94 -9.08 7.22
C THR A 21 1.93 -9.60 8.25
N LEU A 22 3.21 -9.26 8.11
CA LEU A 22 4.26 -9.67 9.04
C LEU A 22 3.96 -9.18 10.48
N LEU A 23 3.57 -7.92 10.66
CA LEU A 23 3.21 -7.37 11.97
C LEU A 23 2.02 -8.10 12.60
N MET A 24 1.00 -8.41 11.80
CA MET A 24 -0.24 -9.04 12.27
C MET A 24 -0.08 -10.54 12.55
N ASP A 25 0.73 -11.24 11.75
CA ASP A 25 1.00 -12.66 11.97
C ASP A 25 1.94 -12.87 13.19
N ASN A 26 2.76 -11.87 13.54
CA ASN A 26 3.76 -11.96 14.61
C ASN A 26 3.43 -11.15 15.87
N LYS A 27 2.17 -10.72 16.07
CA LYS A 27 1.78 -9.86 17.20
C LYS A 27 2.25 -10.37 18.57
N ALA A 28 2.05 -11.65 18.86
CA ALA A 28 2.43 -12.25 20.14
C ALA A 28 3.94 -12.20 20.36
N ARG A 29 4.73 -12.58 19.34
CA ARG A 29 6.19 -12.58 19.39
C ARG A 29 6.75 -11.16 19.52
N LEU A 30 6.15 -10.20 18.83
CA LEU A 30 6.51 -8.79 18.94
C LEU A 30 6.24 -8.25 20.36
N ALA A 31 5.12 -8.64 20.97
CA ALA A 31 4.76 -8.23 22.32
C ALA A 31 5.75 -8.75 23.38
N GLU A 32 6.22 -10.00 23.23
CA GLU A 32 7.29 -10.58 24.07
C GLU A 32 8.60 -9.75 23.99
N HIS A 33 8.80 -9.03 22.90
CA HIS A 33 9.96 -8.16 22.66
C HIS A 33 9.62 -6.67 22.82
N GLY A 34 8.53 -6.35 23.53
CA GLY A 34 8.17 -4.98 23.90
C GLY A 34 7.53 -4.14 22.79
N VAL A 35 7.07 -4.77 21.70
CA VAL A 35 6.37 -4.11 20.59
C VAL A 35 4.90 -4.55 20.52
N VAL A 36 3.96 -3.62 20.71
CA VAL A 36 2.52 -3.89 20.55
C VAL A 36 2.03 -3.45 19.18
N VAL A 37 1.21 -4.28 18.55
CA VAL A 37 0.48 -3.95 17.32
C VAL A 37 -1.01 -3.82 17.70
N PRO A 38 -1.58 -2.61 17.79
CA PRO A 38 -2.95 -2.43 18.24
C PRO A 38 -4.00 -3.05 17.30
N GLY A 39 -5.10 -3.54 17.87
CA GLY A 39 -6.26 -4.13 17.20
C GLY A 39 -6.10 -5.63 16.92
N GLU A 40 -7.14 -6.44 17.13
CA GLU A 40 -7.10 -7.91 16.97
C GLU A 40 -6.70 -8.35 15.56
N ARG A 41 -7.18 -7.61 14.56
CA ARG A 41 -7.01 -7.91 13.13
C ARG A 41 -6.57 -6.65 12.40
N TRP A 42 -5.96 -6.82 11.23
CA TRP A 42 -5.62 -5.69 10.37
C TRP A 42 -6.83 -4.80 10.04
N GLY A 43 -8.02 -5.40 9.91
CA GLY A 43 -9.26 -4.67 9.67
C GLY A 43 -9.59 -3.62 10.74
N ASP A 44 -9.14 -3.81 11.98
CA ASP A 44 -9.41 -2.89 13.08
C ASP A 44 -8.60 -1.60 12.90
N GLN A 45 -7.33 -1.71 12.48
CA GLN A 45 -6.53 -0.55 12.07
C GLN A 45 -7.12 0.16 10.85
N VAL A 46 -7.68 -0.58 9.88
CA VAL A 46 -8.36 0.04 8.72
C VAL A 46 -9.53 0.90 9.16
N VAL A 47 -10.39 0.38 10.05
CA VAL A 47 -11.59 1.07 10.52
C VAL A 47 -11.20 2.25 11.41
N GLY A 48 -10.33 2.06 12.41
CA GLY A 48 -9.92 3.12 13.32
C GLY A 48 -9.19 4.26 12.61
N VAL A 49 -8.27 3.95 11.70
CA VAL A 49 -7.59 5.01 10.92
C VAL A 49 -8.55 5.69 9.94
N ALA A 50 -9.48 4.97 9.34
CA ALA A 50 -10.51 5.59 8.52
C ALA A 50 -11.41 6.54 9.32
N GLU A 51 -11.71 6.21 10.58
CA GLU A 51 -12.51 7.02 11.51
C GLU A 51 -11.82 8.35 11.84
N VAL A 52 -10.59 8.34 12.38
CA VAL A 52 -9.89 9.58 12.75
C VAL A 52 -9.64 10.49 11.55
N LEU A 53 -9.39 9.89 10.37
CA LEU A 53 -9.16 10.62 9.12
C LEU A 53 -10.47 10.98 8.37
N GLU A 54 -11.64 10.63 8.92
CA GLU A 54 -12.97 10.92 8.39
C GLU A 54 -13.19 10.38 6.96
N ARG A 55 -12.65 9.19 6.68
CA ARG A 55 -12.77 8.51 5.39
C ARG A 55 -14.11 7.78 5.26
N ARG A 56 -15.20 8.54 5.14
CA ARG A 56 -16.60 8.03 5.07
C ARG A 56 -16.83 6.91 4.05
N ARG A 57 -16.14 6.93 2.90
CA ARG A 57 -16.23 5.88 1.87
C ARG A 57 -15.75 4.52 2.37
N VAL A 58 -14.74 4.49 3.24
CA VAL A 58 -14.21 3.25 3.84
C VAL A 58 -15.13 2.75 4.95
N MET A 59 -15.69 3.65 5.74
CA MET A 59 -16.60 3.35 6.86
C MET A 59 -18.03 2.94 6.43
N ARG A 60 -18.30 2.86 5.11
CA ARG A 60 -19.62 2.52 4.54
C ARG A 60 -20.79 3.31 5.16
N GLY A 61 -20.56 4.56 5.59
CA GLY A 61 -21.59 5.41 6.18
C GLY A 61 -21.96 5.13 7.64
N SER A 62 -21.27 4.22 8.34
CA SER A 62 -21.47 4.03 9.79
C SER A 62 -20.73 5.11 10.57
N PRO A 63 -21.37 5.83 11.52
CA PRO A 63 -20.68 6.77 12.42
C PRO A 63 -19.58 6.07 13.23
N GLY A 64 -18.54 6.82 13.60
CA GLY A 64 -17.36 6.32 14.32
C GLY A 64 -17.74 5.55 15.57
N THR A 65 -17.37 4.27 15.62
CA THR A 65 -17.74 3.32 16.67
C THR A 65 -16.71 3.29 17.80
N GLY A 66 -15.92 4.35 17.97
CA GLY A 66 -14.82 4.38 18.92
C GLY A 66 -13.64 3.49 18.51
N ALA A 67 -13.59 3.06 17.23
CA ALA A 67 -12.56 2.14 16.77
C ALA A 67 -11.17 2.78 16.79
N TRP A 68 -11.06 4.08 16.49
CA TRP A 68 -9.80 4.81 16.69
C TRP A 68 -9.42 4.85 18.16
N GLN A 69 -10.38 5.15 19.04
CA GLN A 69 -10.12 5.26 20.48
C GLN A 69 -9.66 3.91 21.07
N SER A 70 -10.23 2.79 20.64
CA SER A 70 -9.76 1.46 21.08
C SER A 70 -8.28 1.21 20.75
N LEU A 71 -7.83 1.59 19.54
CA LEU A 71 -6.42 1.48 19.17
C LEU A 71 -5.54 2.41 20.03
N VAL A 72 -6.02 3.64 20.29
CA VAL A 72 -5.33 4.60 21.16
C VAL A 72 -5.20 4.05 22.58
N ASP A 73 -6.25 3.47 23.14
CA ASP A 73 -6.25 2.92 24.49
C ASP A 73 -5.25 1.76 24.62
N GLU A 74 -5.14 0.88 23.61
CA GLU A 74 -4.10 -0.16 23.56
C GLU A 74 -2.68 0.42 23.54
N VAL A 75 -2.46 1.48 22.76
CA VAL A 75 -1.16 2.21 22.75
C VAL A 75 -0.89 2.85 24.11
N LEU A 76 -1.91 3.43 24.74
CA LEU A 76 -1.79 4.08 26.03
C LEU A 76 -1.64 3.10 27.20
N ALA A 77 -2.03 1.83 27.05
CA ALA A 77 -1.83 0.80 28.07
C ALA A 77 -0.42 0.19 28.03
N HIS A 78 0.37 0.42 26.98
CA HIS A 78 1.70 -0.14 26.80
C HIS A 78 2.82 0.86 27.09
N ASP A 79 3.84 0.46 27.83
CA ASP A 79 4.98 1.32 28.19
C ASP A 79 6.12 1.32 27.15
N GLY A 80 6.06 0.42 26.16
CA GLY A 80 7.09 0.25 25.14
C GLY A 80 6.76 0.90 23.79
N THR A 81 7.20 0.24 22.72
CA THR A 81 6.90 0.67 21.34
C THR A 81 5.54 0.11 20.93
N SER A 82 4.68 0.95 20.36
CA SER A 82 3.51 0.50 19.61
C SER A 82 3.68 0.78 18.12
N VAL A 83 2.97 0.06 17.24
CA VAL A 83 2.99 0.31 15.79
C VAL A 83 1.61 0.20 15.14
N ILE A 84 1.21 1.25 14.42
CA ILE A 84 0.03 1.25 13.54
C ILE A 84 0.51 1.47 12.11
N SER A 85 0.14 0.56 11.20
CA SER A 85 0.60 0.59 9.81
C SER A 85 -0.55 0.76 8.84
N MET A 86 -0.74 2.01 8.39
CA MET A 86 -1.83 2.37 7.48
C MET A 86 -1.42 3.49 6.52
N GLU A 87 -1.41 3.17 5.23
CA GLU A 87 -1.07 4.11 4.14
C GLU A 87 -2.06 5.27 3.97
N PHE A 88 -3.21 5.23 4.67
CA PHE A 88 -4.18 6.32 4.66
C PHE A 88 -3.62 7.60 5.28
N PHE A 89 -2.61 7.47 6.16
CA PHE A 89 -1.90 8.57 6.80
C PHE A 89 -1.03 9.39 5.84
N GLY A 90 -0.35 8.75 4.88
CA GLY A 90 0.59 9.42 3.97
C GLY A 90 0.04 10.68 3.28
N PRO A 91 -1.12 10.61 2.59
CA PRO A 91 -1.64 11.75 1.83
C PRO A 91 -2.39 12.81 2.67
N VAL A 92 -2.41 12.72 4.00
CA VAL A 92 -3.20 13.64 4.83
C VAL A 92 -2.51 15.00 4.98
N GLY A 93 -3.32 16.04 5.22
CA GLY A 93 -2.87 17.40 5.50
C GLY A 93 -2.65 17.65 6.99
N LEU A 94 -1.97 18.76 7.32
CA LEU A 94 -1.53 19.11 8.67
C LEU A 94 -2.62 18.96 9.75
N PRO A 95 -3.87 19.45 9.58
CA PRO A 95 -4.88 19.34 10.64
C PRO A 95 -5.21 17.90 11.03
N LYS A 96 -5.10 16.96 10.09
CA LYS A 96 -5.33 15.53 10.37
C LYS A 96 -4.11 14.89 11.01
N ILE A 97 -2.90 15.35 10.69
CA ILE A 97 -1.67 14.88 11.35
C ILE A 97 -1.68 15.34 12.82
N GLU A 98 -2.02 16.60 13.08
CA GLU A 98 -2.19 17.15 14.42
C GLU A 98 -3.24 16.37 15.21
N LYS A 99 -4.43 16.15 14.65
CA LYS A 99 -5.49 15.34 15.29
C LYS A 99 -5.02 13.93 15.67
N VAL A 100 -4.25 13.28 14.79
CA VAL A 100 -3.69 11.94 15.06
C VAL A 100 -2.63 12.02 16.16
N ARG A 101 -1.70 12.99 16.11
CA ARG A 101 -0.69 13.21 17.15
C ARG A 101 -1.35 13.43 18.52
N ASP A 102 -2.32 14.33 18.57
CA ASP A 102 -2.99 14.77 19.81
C ASP A 102 -3.82 13.64 20.45
N SER A 103 -4.14 12.58 19.69
CA SER A 103 -4.82 11.40 20.23
C SER A 103 -3.99 10.64 21.26
N PHE A 104 -2.66 10.79 21.25
CA PHE A 104 -1.76 9.99 22.09
C PHE A 104 -1.20 10.72 23.32
N GLY A 105 -1.65 11.94 23.61
CA GLY A 105 -1.17 12.72 24.77
C GLY A 105 0.35 12.91 24.76
N ASP A 106 1.02 12.56 25.87
CA ASP A 106 2.47 12.71 26.04
C ASP A 106 3.32 11.61 25.37
N VAL A 107 2.68 10.63 24.72
CA VAL A 107 3.40 9.56 24.02
C VAL A 107 4.16 10.14 22.83
N ARG A 108 5.45 9.79 22.69
CA ARG A 108 6.24 10.19 21.52
C ARG A 108 5.67 9.56 20.25
N VAL A 109 5.19 10.39 19.33
CA VAL A 109 4.68 9.94 18.02
C VAL A 109 5.79 10.06 16.98
N GLU A 110 6.06 8.97 16.27
CA GLU A 110 7.04 8.91 15.18
C GLU A 110 6.36 8.45 13.89
N ALA A 111 6.80 8.98 12.75
CA ALA A 111 6.28 8.61 11.44
C ALA A 111 7.34 7.92 10.60
N VAL A 112 6.98 6.77 10.02
CA VAL A 112 7.82 6.02 9.11
C VAL A 112 7.21 6.04 7.71
N VAL A 113 7.98 6.54 6.75
CA VAL A 113 7.62 6.60 5.34
C VAL A 113 8.47 5.61 4.55
N THR A 114 7.89 4.50 4.11
CA THR A 114 8.50 3.60 3.13
C THR A 114 8.49 4.21 1.73
N ALA A 115 9.61 4.11 1.03
CA ALA A 115 9.85 4.79 -0.25
C ALA A 115 10.35 3.81 -1.30
N ARG A 116 9.69 3.78 -2.46
CA ARG A 116 10.04 2.93 -3.60
C ARG A 116 10.28 3.80 -4.83
N ASP A 117 11.25 3.44 -5.66
CA ASP A 117 11.53 4.18 -6.89
C ASP A 117 10.32 4.27 -7.82
N LEU A 118 10.26 5.36 -8.58
CA LEU A 118 9.15 5.66 -9.47
C LEU A 118 9.01 4.66 -10.62
N GLY A 119 10.09 4.02 -11.05
CA GLY A 119 10.09 3.04 -12.13
C GLY A 119 9.24 1.80 -11.78
N ARG A 120 9.38 1.30 -10.55
CA ARG A 120 8.54 0.20 -10.04
C ARG A 120 7.18 0.70 -9.54
N ASN A 121 7.10 1.94 -9.05
CA ASN A 121 5.91 2.43 -8.36
C ASN A 121 4.80 2.91 -9.31
N ILE A 122 5.14 3.57 -10.43
CA ILE A 122 4.16 3.99 -11.45
C ILE A 122 3.31 2.81 -11.98
N PRO A 123 3.90 1.70 -12.49
CA PRO A 123 3.10 0.58 -12.97
C PRO A 123 2.35 -0.16 -11.84
N ALA A 124 2.87 -0.17 -10.62
CA ALA A 124 2.18 -0.75 -9.46
C ALA A 124 0.95 0.07 -9.04
N MET A 125 1.05 1.39 -9.09
CA MET A 125 -0.05 2.32 -8.81
C MET A 125 -1.11 2.30 -9.90
N TRP A 126 -0.70 2.22 -11.17
CA TRP A 126 -1.62 2.02 -12.30
C TRP A 126 -2.41 0.71 -12.16
N GLN A 127 -1.74 -0.41 -11.82
CA GLN A 127 -2.44 -1.67 -11.57
C GLN A 127 -3.46 -1.56 -10.42
N GLU A 128 -3.12 -0.88 -9.33
CA GLU A 128 -4.06 -0.66 -8.24
C GLU A 128 -5.22 0.23 -8.69
N PHE A 129 -4.99 1.24 -9.52
CA PHE A 129 -6.04 2.05 -10.15
C PHE A 129 -6.99 1.19 -10.99
N VAL A 130 -6.47 0.32 -11.86
CA VAL A 130 -7.29 -0.63 -12.65
C VAL A 130 -8.08 -1.57 -11.75
N LYS A 131 -7.46 -2.16 -10.71
CA LYS A 131 -8.19 -3.01 -9.75
C LYS A 131 -9.29 -2.25 -8.99
N ASN A 132 -9.22 -0.93 -8.92
CA ASN A 132 -10.25 -0.07 -8.32
C ASN A 132 -11.26 0.49 -9.34
N GLY A 133 -11.34 -0.09 -10.55
CA GLY A 133 -12.32 0.29 -11.57
C GLY A 133 -11.77 1.25 -12.63
N GLY A 134 -10.47 1.56 -12.60
CA GLY A 134 -9.83 2.43 -13.58
C GLY A 134 -9.82 1.83 -15.00
N THR A 135 -10.00 2.67 -16.01
CA THR A 135 -10.08 2.27 -17.43
C THR A 135 -8.92 2.82 -18.28
N THR A 136 -8.18 3.80 -17.77
CA THR A 136 -7.06 4.45 -18.47
C THR A 136 -5.94 3.46 -18.77
N SER A 137 -5.40 3.52 -20.00
CA SER A 137 -4.21 2.75 -20.42
C SER A 137 -2.99 3.11 -19.56
N LEU A 138 -1.96 2.26 -19.58
CA LEU A 138 -0.73 2.56 -18.83
C LEU A 138 -0.04 3.81 -19.42
N GLU A 139 -0.03 3.91 -20.74
CA GLU A 139 0.58 5.01 -21.50
C GLU A 139 -0.08 6.36 -21.16
N ASP A 140 -1.42 6.43 -21.19
CA ASP A 140 -2.15 7.64 -20.84
C ASP A 140 -2.01 7.98 -19.35
N TYR A 141 -1.99 6.95 -18.49
CA TYR A 141 -1.77 7.15 -17.04
C TYR A 141 -0.40 7.77 -16.78
N VAL A 142 0.65 7.30 -17.44
CA VAL A 142 2.01 7.85 -17.34
C VAL A 142 2.04 9.31 -17.78
N GLU A 143 1.35 9.66 -18.87
CA GLU A 143 1.27 11.03 -19.35
C GLU A 143 0.53 11.94 -18.35
N LYS A 144 -0.55 11.45 -17.76
CA LYS A 144 -1.25 12.17 -16.68
C LYS A 144 -0.39 12.36 -15.44
N VAL A 145 0.40 11.34 -15.04
CA VAL A 145 1.38 11.47 -13.95
C VAL A 145 2.44 12.53 -14.28
N ARG A 146 2.94 12.56 -15.52
CA ARG A 146 3.90 13.58 -15.97
C ARG A 146 3.34 14.99 -15.85
N LYS A 147 2.11 15.20 -16.33
CA LYS A 147 1.39 16.48 -16.28
C LYS A 147 0.87 16.86 -14.90
N ARG A 148 0.77 15.88 -13.98
CA ARG A 148 0.15 16.02 -12.65
C ARG A 148 -1.34 16.36 -12.71
N GLU A 149 -2.03 15.84 -13.72
CA GLU A 149 -3.48 16.04 -13.95
C GLU A 149 -4.25 14.76 -13.60
N ASP A 150 -5.53 14.88 -13.25
CA ASP A 150 -6.43 13.76 -12.94
C ASP A 150 -5.82 12.71 -11.98
N GLU A 151 -5.66 11.46 -12.43
CA GLU A 151 -5.04 10.36 -11.70
C GLU A 151 -3.57 10.64 -11.36
N GLY A 152 -2.88 11.46 -12.16
CA GLY A 152 -1.52 11.92 -11.89
C GLY A 152 -1.42 12.84 -10.70
N SER A 153 -2.39 13.75 -10.50
CA SER A 153 -2.46 14.58 -9.28
C SER A 153 -2.62 13.70 -8.04
N ARG A 154 -3.50 12.69 -8.14
CA ARG A 154 -3.68 11.69 -7.08
C ARG A 154 -2.40 10.88 -6.81
N PHE A 155 -1.72 10.43 -7.86
CA PHE A 155 -0.45 9.71 -7.75
C PHE A 155 0.56 10.53 -6.94
N TRP A 156 0.79 11.79 -7.28
CA TRP A 156 1.76 12.61 -6.57
C TRP A 156 1.37 12.93 -5.13
N ARG A 157 0.08 13.04 -4.83
CA ARG A 157 -0.38 13.19 -3.44
C ARG A 157 -0.03 11.96 -2.58
N GLU A 158 -0.06 10.78 -3.18
CA GLU A 158 0.19 9.49 -2.51
C GLU A 158 1.68 9.07 -2.56
N GLN A 159 2.46 9.59 -3.51
CA GLN A 159 3.81 9.11 -3.81
C GLN A 159 4.92 10.18 -3.77
N SER A 160 4.61 11.45 -3.53
CA SER A 160 5.66 12.47 -3.30
C SER A 160 6.29 12.29 -1.91
N ILE A 161 7.20 11.33 -1.77
CA ILE A 161 7.80 10.94 -0.49
C ILE A 161 8.35 12.15 0.28
N GLY A 162 9.15 13.01 -0.37
CA GLY A 162 9.67 14.23 0.27
C GLY A 162 8.57 15.20 0.74
N ALA A 163 7.44 15.30 0.02
CA ALA A 163 6.32 16.14 0.46
C ALA A 163 5.53 15.50 1.61
N ILE A 164 5.41 14.16 1.64
CA ILE A 164 4.81 13.43 2.76
C ILE A 164 5.69 13.61 4.00
N ALA A 165 6.98 13.28 3.90
CA ALA A 165 7.93 13.41 5.01
C ALA A 165 7.95 14.83 5.59
N ARG A 166 7.95 15.87 4.72
CA ARG A 166 7.84 17.27 5.14
C ARG A 166 6.61 17.54 6.01
N ARG A 167 5.41 17.18 5.54
CA ARG A 167 4.17 17.45 6.30
C ARG A 167 4.17 16.78 7.67
N TRP A 168 4.72 15.58 7.76
CA TRP A 168 4.85 14.87 9.04
C TRP A 168 5.93 15.51 9.93
N SER A 169 7.07 15.92 9.37
CA SER A 169 8.14 16.57 10.14
C SER A 169 7.76 17.97 10.61
N ASP A 170 6.91 18.69 9.86
CA ASP A 170 6.41 20.01 10.26
C ASP A 170 5.55 19.92 11.56
N VAL A 171 4.96 18.75 11.84
CA VAL A 171 4.10 18.52 13.02
C VAL A 171 4.82 17.78 14.14
N LEU A 172 5.66 16.80 13.81
CA LEU A 172 6.33 15.92 14.78
C LEU A 172 7.78 16.33 15.08
N GLY A 173 8.38 17.17 14.25
CA GLY A 173 9.83 17.42 14.23
C GLY A 173 10.57 16.44 13.31
N VAL A 174 11.73 16.89 12.81
CA VAL A 174 12.56 16.12 11.87
C VAL A 174 13.08 14.81 12.50
N ASP A 175 13.44 14.84 13.78
CA ASP A 175 13.97 13.69 14.53
C ASP A 175 12.91 12.61 14.84
N ALA A 176 11.64 12.87 14.51
CA ALA A 176 10.53 11.95 14.67
C ALA A 176 10.03 11.35 13.34
N VAL A 177 10.72 11.64 12.23
CA VAL A 177 10.37 11.11 10.91
C VAL A 177 11.53 10.31 10.34
N THR A 178 11.23 9.10 9.86
CA THR A 178 12.19 8.23 9.19
C THR A 178 11.69 7.82 7.81
N VAL A 179 12.55 7.91 6.80
CA VAL A 179 12.31 7.34 5.47
C VAL A 179 13.00 5.98 5.37
N VAL A 180 12.25 4.94 5.03
CA VAL A 180 12.77 3.58 4.84
C VAL A 180 12.73 3.25 3.35
N THR A 181 13.87 2.99 2.73
CA THR A 181 13.88 2.65 1.29
C THR A 181 13.48 1.19 1.07
N VAL A 182 12.66 0.96 0.05
CA VAL A 182 12.31 -0.39 -0.42
C VAL A 182 13.46 -0.90 -1.26
N PRO A 183 14.06 -2.05 -0.88
CA PRO A 183 15.26 -2.56 -1.52
C PRO A 183 15.05 -2.79 -3.03
N GLY A 184 16.11 -2.60 -3.81
CA GLY A 184 16.10 -2.74 -5.26
C GLY A 184 15.81 -4.18 -5.75
N PRO A 185 15.61 -4.39 -7.06
CA PRO A 185 15.54 -5.73 -7.65
C PRO A 185 16.78 -6.57 -7.28
N GLY A 186 16.58 -7.87 -7.04
CA GLY A 186 17.66 -8.82 -6.70
C GLY A 186 18.04 -8.85 -5.22
N VAL A 187 17.59 -7.88 -4.42
CA VAL A 187 17.76 -7.91 -2.96
C VAL A 187 16.66 -8.77 -2.33
N PRO A 188 16.96 -9.60 -1.31
CA PRO A 188 15.95 -10.38 -0.59
C PRO A 188 14.81 -9.51 -0.06
N GLY A 189 13.56 -9.99 -0.22
CA GLY A 189 12.37 -9.22 0.20
C GLY A 189 12.31 -8.95 1.71
N GLU A 190 12.95 -9.81 2.51
CA GLU A 190 13.09 -9.65 3.97
C GLU A 190 13.89 -8.41 4.37
N GLU A 191 14.72 -7.87 3.47
CA GLU A 191 15.51 -6.67 3.74
C GLU A 191 14.63 -5.45 4.05
N LEU A 192 13.42 -5.38 3.49
CA LEU A 192 12.47 -4.33 3.88
C LEU A 192 12.08 -4.45 5.36
N TRP A 193 11.91 -5.68 5.87
CA TRP A 193 11.64 -5.89 7.29
C TRP A 193 12.88 -5.58 8.13
N ASN A 194 14.08 -6.01 7.72
CA ASN A 194 15.32 -5.69 8.43
C ASN A 194 15.48 -4.17 8.64
N ARG A 195 15.18 -3.38 7.61
CA ARG A 195 15.19 -1.92 7.69
C ARG A 195 14.07 -1.39 8.58
N PHE A 196 12.85 -1.88 8.41
CA PHE A 196 11.70 -1.43 9.19
C PHE A 196 11.81 -1.77 10.68
N SER A 197 12.40 -2.92 11.04
CA SER A 197 12.56 -3.33 12.45
C SER A 197 13.46 -2.37 13.23
N THR A 198 14.40 -1.69 12.55
CA THR A 198 15.21 -0.61 13.17
C THR A 198 14.35 0.52 13.70
N THR A 199 13.27 0.89 12.98
CA THR A 199 12.36 1.96 13.41
C THR A 199 11.50 1.53 14.59
N LEU A 200 11.34 0.21 14.80
CA LEU A 200 10.67 -0.38 15.96
C LEU A 200 11.64 -0.65 17.12
N SER A 201 12.95 -0.57 16.87
CA SER A 201 14.01 -0.99 17.79
C SER A 201 13.84 -2.44 18.27
N VAL A 202 13.49 -3.32 17.33
CA VAL A 202 13.33 -4.76 17.56
C VAL A 202 14.29 -5.55 16.69
N ASP A 203 14.80 -6.66 17.23
CA ASP A 203 15.63 -7.60 16.47
C ASP A 203 14.79 -8.18 15.31
N PRO A 204 15.24 -8.06 14.04
CA PRO A 204 14.47 -8.55 12.90
C PRO A 204 14.25 -10.07 12.91
N THR A 205 15.03 -10.85 13.66
CA THR A 205 14.94 -12.31 13.70
C THR A 205 13.81 -12.83 14.59
N VAL A 206 13.17 -11.97 15.38
CA VAL A 206 12.11 -12.37 16.32
C VAL A 206 10.78 -12.69 15.64
N VAL A 207 10.66 -12.44 14.33
CA VAL A 207 9.46 -12.69 13.54
C VAL A 207 9.63 -13.87 12.59
N GLU A 208 8.53 -14.53 12.27
CA GLU A 208 8.41 -15.46 11.15
C GLU A 208 8.02 -14.72 9.87
N GLN A 209 8.67 -15.13 8.77
CA GLN A 209 8.39 -14.58 7.45
C GLN A 209 7.04 -15.07 6.94
N PRO A 210 6.11 -14.17 6.57
CA PRO A 210 4.84 -14.59 6.00
C PRO A 210 5.05 -15.23 4.62
N PRO A 211 4.15 -16.13 4.19
CA PRO A 211 4.19 -16.66 2.84
C PRO A 211 4.09 -15.53 1.81
N ARG A 212 4.84 -15.65 0.71
CA ARG A 212 4.80 -14.66 -0.37
C ARG A 212 3.38 -14.58 -0.95
N SER A 213 2.81 -13.37 -0.94
CA SER A 213 1.54 -13.09 -1.62
C SER A 213 1.80 -12.39 -2.97
N ASN A 214 1.25 -12.95 -4.05
CA ASN A 214 1.31 -12.35 -5.38
C ASN A 214 0.14 -11.37 -5.57
N GLU A 215 0.28 -10.15 -5.07
CA GLU A 215 -0.79 -9.14 -5.14
C GLU A 215 -0.93 -8.40 -6.49
N SER A 216 -0.01 -8.66 -7.42
CA SER A 216 0.03 -8.06 -8.76
C SER A 216 -0.55 -8.99 -9.81
N LEU A 217 -1.21 -8.44 -10.82
CA LEU A 217 -1.74 -9.17 -11.96
C LEU A 217 -0.68 -9.33 -13.06
N GLY A 218 -0.74 -10.39 -13.86
CA GLY A 218 0.00 -10.46 -15.13
C GLY A 218 -0.50 -9.42 -16.15
N ALA A 219 0.26 -9.21 -17.23
CA ALA A 219 -0.07 -8.21 -18.25
C ALA A 219 -1.43 -8.48 -18.93
N ALA A 220 -1.72 -9.75 -19.23
CA ALA A 220 -3.01 -10.16 -19.81
C ALA A 220 -4.16 -9.95 -18.82
N SER A 221 -4.01 -10.43 -17.59
CA SER A 221 -5.02 -10.29 -16.54
C SER A 221 -5.39 -8.83 -16.24
N VAL A 222 -4.41 -7.92 -16.15
CA VAL A 222 -4.72 -6.50 -15.89
C VAL A 222 -5.44 -5.85 -17.07
N GLU A 223 -5.07 -6.19 -18.30
CA GLU A 223 -5.70 -5.64 -19.50
C GLU A 223 -7.15 -6.09 -19.63
N VAL A 224 -7.43 -7.38 -19.35
CA VAL A 224 -8.80 -7.90 -19.30
C VAL A 224 -9.64 -7.18 -18.24
N VAL A 225 -9.10 -6.98 -17.03
CA VAL A 225 -9.82 -6.24 -15.97
C VAL A 225 -10.07 -4.80 -16.39
N ARG A 226 -9.08 -4.11 -16.99
CA ARG A 226 -9.22 -2.72 -17.46
C ARG A 226 -10.33 -2.59 -18.50
N ARG A 227 -10.40 -3.53 -19.47
CA ARG A 227 -11.46 -3.56 -20.48
C ARG A 227 -12.82 -3.86 -19.86
N LEU A 228 -12.89 -4.83 -18.94
CA LEU A 228 -14.11 -5.15 -18.21
C LEU A 228 -14.66 -3.92 -17.45
N ASN A 229 -13.78 -3.13 -16.83
CA ASN A 229 -14.19 -1.91 -16.11
C ASN A 229 -14.96 -0.92 -17.00
N ALA A 230 -14.60 -0.81 -18.28
CA ALA A 230 -15.29 0.07 -19.21
C ALA A 230 -16.74 -0.37 -19.46
N SER A 231 -17.03 -1.66 -19.32
CA SER A 231 -18.37 -2.24 -19.46
C SER A 231 -19.17 -2.28 -18.15
N LEU A 232 -18.59 -1.85 -17.02
CA LEU A 232 -19.20 -1.88 -15.68
C LEU A 232 -19.28 -0.49 -15.04
N SER A 233 -19.33 0.56 -15.86
CA SER A 233 -19.35 1.96 -15.41
C SER A 233 -20.63 2.36 -14.65
N ASP A 234 -21.68 1.55 -14.77
CA ASP A 234 -22.96 1.67 -14.07
C ASP A 234 -22.93 1.16 -12.62
N LEU A 235 -21.91 0.37 -12.24
CA LEU A 235 -21.80 -0.19 -10.89
C LEU A 235 -21.21 0.80 -9.89
N SER A 236 -21.79 0.89 -8.70
CA SER A 236 -21.14 1.57 -7.58
C SER A 236 -19.90 0.80 -7.12
N PHE A 237 -18.93 1.49 -6.51
CA PHE A 237 -17.73 0.84 -5.97
C PHE A 237 -18.07 -0.25 -4.92
N GLY A 238 -19.17 -0.07 -4.19
CA GLY A 238 -19.65 -1.06 -3.21
C GLY A 238 -20.15 -2.37 -3.86
N GLN A 239 -20.68 -2.30 -5.08
CA GLN A 239 -21.07 -3.48 -5.87
C GLN A 239 -19.85 -4.06 -6.62
N TYR A 240 -19.01 -3.19 -7.18
CA TYR A 240 -17.84 -3.57 -7.96
C TYR A 240 -16.77 -4.28 -7.12
N ALA A 241 -16.37 -3.71 -5.97
CA ALA A 241 -15.20 -4.17 -5.24
C ALA A 241 -15.29 -5.63 -4.74
N PRO A 242 -16.40 -6.10 -4.13
CA PRO A 242 -16.51 -7.48 -3.68
C PRO A 242 -16.33 -8.51 -4.79
N VAL A 243 -16.81 -8.21 -6.00
CA VAL A 243 -16.79 -9.13 -7.14
C VAL A 243 -15.52 -8.95 -7.97
N VAL A 244 -15.32 -7.78 -8.56
CA VAL A 244 -14.24 -7.56 -9.51
C VAL A 244 -12.90 -7.42 -8.81
N LYS A 245 -12.78 -6.51 -7.83
CA LYS A 245 -11.50 -6.29 -7.12
C LYS A 245 -11.09 -7.51 -6.30
N HIS A 246 -11.99 -8.02 -5.44
CA HIS A 246 -11.62 -9.03 -4.45
C HIS A 246 -11.70 -10.48 -4.97
N ARG A 247 -12.68 -10.82 -5.81
CA ARG A 247 -12.79 -12.17 -6.36
C ARG A 247 -12.06 -12.32 -7.68
N LEU A 248 -12.46 -11.60 -8.72
CA LEU A 248 -11.86 -11.74 -10.04
C LEU A 248 -10.37 -11.38 -10.02
N ALA A 249 -10.02 -10.14 -9.69
CA ALA A 249 -8.65 -9.67 -9.77
C ALA A 249 -7.76 -10.33 -8.71
N LYS A 250 -8.06 -10.16 -7.41
CA LYS A 250 -7.15 -10.63 -6.35
C LYS A 250 -7.07 -12.15 -6.20
N LYS A 251 -8.20 -12.88 -6.26
CA LYS A 251 -8.22 -14.31 -5.93
C LYS A 251 -8.11 -15.21 -7.16
N THR A 252 -8.79 -14.88 -8.25
CA THR A 252 -8.76 -15.69 -9.47
C THR A 252 -7.54 -15.35 -10.32
N LEU A 253 -7.48 -14.12 -10.83
CA LEU A 253 -6.45 -13.71 -11.78
C LEU A 253 -5.07 -13.51 -11.11
N GLY A 254 -5.04 -13.15 -9.82
CA GLY A 254 -3.79 -13.09 -9.05
C GLY A 254 -3.03 -14.42 -9.02
N GLY A 255 -3.74 -15.56 -9.05
CA GLY A 255 -3.14 -16.89 -9.12
C GLY A 255 -2.42 -17.18 -10.43
N ARG A 256 -2.77 -16.47 -11.52
CA ARG A 256 -2.19 -16.65 -12.86
C ARG A 256 -0.90 -15.86 -13.09
N ARG A 257 -0.46 -15.05 -12.12
CA ARG A 257 0.69 -14.15 -12.28
C ARG A 257 1.97 -14.90 -12.69
N GLY A 258 2.14 -16.16 -12.29
CA GLY A 258 3.28 -17.00 -12.68
C GLY A 258 3.22 -17.52 -14.11
N ASP A 259 2.03 -17.59 -14.69
CA ASP A 259 1.75 -18.17 -16.02
C ASP A 259 1.58 -17.10 -17.10
N GLU A 260 1.77 -15.83 -16.75
CA GLU A 260 1.55 -14.68 -17.63
C GLU A 260 2.80 -13.79 -17.67
N PRO A 261 3.06 -13.11 -18.80
CA PRO A 261 4.09 -12.10 -18.85
C PRO A 261 3.91 -11.06 -17.75
N ALA A 262 5.01 -10.66 -17.11
CA ALA A 262 5.03 -9.51 -16.23
C ALA A 262 4.67 -8.25 -17.02
N ILE A 263 4.14 -7.25 -16.32
CA ILE A 263 3.92 -5.92 -16.88
C ILE A 263 5.29 -5.25 -17.04
N GLY A 264 5.67 -4.98 -18.28
CA GLY A 264 6.87 -4.24 -18.63
C GLY A 264 6.68 -2.74 -18.42
N PHE A 265 7.75 -2.06 -18.02
CA PHE A 265 7.76 -0.61 -17.87
C PHE A 265 9.18 -0.08 -18.12
N ASP A 266 9.36 0.50 -19.30
CA ASP A 266 10.57 1.26 -19.61
C ASP A 266 10.44 2.67 -19.04
N VAL A 267 11.39 3.05 -18.19
CA VAL A 267 11.34 4.33 -17.48
C VAL A 267 11.41 5.49 -18.48
N PRO A 268 10.37 6.34 -18.58
CA PRO A 268 10.41 7.53 -19.43
C PRO A 268 11.46 8.54 -18.94
N ALA A 269 12.08 9.26 -19.88
CA ALA A 269 13.18 10.19 -19.60
C ALA A 269 12.88 11.25 -18.51
N TRP A 270 11.61 11.64 -18.34
CA TRP A 270 11.20 12.64 -17.34
C TRP A 270 11.19 12.09 -15.89
N VAL A 271 11.12 10.76 -15.71
CA VAL A 271 11.01 10.13 -14.40
C VAL A 271 12.32 10.25 -13.62
N GLY A 272 13.48 10.11 -14.28
CA GLY A 272 14.80 10.29 -13.67
C GLY A 272 14.93 11.64 -12.95
N PRO A 273 14.77 12.79 -13.65
CA PRO A 273 14.77 14.10 -13.03
C PRO A 273 13.74 14.28 -11.91
N SER A 274 12.61 13.56 -11.97
CA SER A 274 11.59 13.61 -10.91
C SER A 274 12.01 12.85 -9.66
N ALA A 275 12.70 11.72 -9.82
CA ALA A 275 13.29 10.96 -8.72
C ALA A 275 14.43 11.73 -8.07
N GLU A 276 15.33 12.34 -8.85
CA GLU A 276 16.44 13.16 -8.32
C GLU A 276 15.92 14.35 -7.50
N ARG A 277 14.85 15.02 -7.96
CA ARG A 277 14.17 16.05 -7.14
C ARG A 277 13.57 15.47 -5.86
N MET A 278 13.05 14.25 -5.87
CA MET A 278 12.51 13.60 -4.68
C MET A 278 13.61 13.29 -3.67
N ILE A 279 14.73 12.72 -4.14
CA ILE A 279 15.92 12.40 -3.33
C ILE A 279 16.46 13.68 -2.68
N ALA A 280 16.73 14.73 -3.48
CA ALA A 280 17.25 16.00 -2.97
C ALA A 280 16.31 16.65 -1.95
N ASN A 281 14.99 16.51 -2.12
CA ASN A 281 14.03 17.00 -1.14
C ASN A 281 14.08 16.23 0.19
N ILE A 282 14.31 14.91 0.17
CA ILE A 282 14.46 14.10 1.38
C ILE A 282 15.77 14.46 2.08
N GLU A 283 16.88 14.54 1.35
CA GLU A 283 18.19 14.93 1.89
C GLU A 283 18.12 16.32 2.55
N LYS A 284 17.50 17.30 1.88
CA LYS A 284 17.35 18.66 2.41
C LYS A 284 16.48 18.72 3.67
N LEU A 285 15.55 17.79 3.86
CA LEU A 285 14.73 17.74 5.08
C LEU A 285 15.53 17.32 6.31
N GLY A 286 16.61 16.55 6.13
CA GLY A 286 17.43 16.06 7.24
C GLY A 286 16.74 14.99 8.10
N VAL A 287 15.65 14.39 7.64
CA VAL A 287 14.99 13.26 8.32
C VAL A 287 15.89 12.03 8.30
N ALA A 288 15.72 11.14 9.28
CA ALA A 288 16.46 9.89 9.30
C ALA A 288 16.16 9.03 8.06
N VAL A 289 17.17 8.33 7.56
CA VAL A 289 17.02 7.39 6.43
C VAL A 289 17.56 6.03 6.83
N VAL A 290 16.77 4.98 6.58
CA VAL A 290 17.19 3.59 6.72
C VAL A 290 17.19 2.92 5.35
N GLY A 291 18.37 2.47 4.91
CA GLY A 291 18.64 2.03 3.54
C GLY A 291 19.39 3.12 2.77
N ASP A 292 19.29 3.10 1.44
CA ASP A 292 20.02 4.01 0.55
C ASP A 292 19.07 4.77 -0.37
N LEU A 293 19.09 6.11 -0.33
CA LEU A 293 18.28 6.96 -1.20
C LEU A 293 18.59 6.76 -2.69
N GLN A 294 19.78 6.26 -3.04
CA GLN A 294 20.12 5.93 -4.42
C GLN A 294 19.23 4.81 -4.97
N GLU A 295 18.61 3.97 -4.11
CA GLU A 295 17.61 2.97 -4.52
C GLU A 295 16.29 3.60 -4.98
N LEU A 296 16.09 4.91 -4.80
CA LEU A 296 14.93 5.63 -5.36
C LEU A 296 15.15 6.04 -6.82
N ARG A 297 16.35 5.87 -7.37
CA ARG A 297 16.59 6.03 -8.80
C ARG A 297 15.76 4.99 -9.56
N PRO A 298 15.00 5.44 -10.58
CA PRO A 298 14.02 4.59 -11.23
C PRO A 298 14.70 3.48 -12.03
N VAL A 299 14.20 2.26 -11.87
CA VAL A 299 14.64 1.10 -12.64
C VAL A 299 13.53 0.66 -13.58
N SER A 300 13.90 0.33 -14.83
CA SER A 300 12.97 -0.32 -15.76
C SER A 300 12.63 -1.72 -15.26
N THR A 301 11.39 -2.13 -15.49
CA THR A 301 10.94 -3.48 -15.17
C THR A 301 10.71 -4.27 -16.44
N PRO A 302 11.30 -5.46 -16.60
CA PRO A 302 11.11 -6.27 -17.78
C PRO A 302 9.69 -6.83 -17.83
N GLY A 303 9.17 -7.03 -19.04
CA GLY A 303 7.85 -7.57 -19.28
C GLY A 303 7.23 -7.03 -20.56
N VAL A 304 5.93 -7.19 -20.70
CA VAL A 304 5.15 -6.76 -21.86
C VAL A 304 4.26 -5.58 -21.48
N ALA A 305 4.16 -4.59 -22.37
CA ALA A 305 3.21 -3.50 -22.20
C ALA A 305 1.77 -4.07 -22.24
N PRO A 306 0.88 -3.73 -21.29
CA PRO A 306 -0.48 -4.29 -21.24
C PRO A 306 -1.27 -4.13 -22.54
N GLY A 307 -1.08 -3.03 -23.26
CA GLY A 307 -1.72 -2.80 -24.56
C GLY A 307 -1.17 -3.65 -25.72
N ALA A 308 0.00 -4.27 -25.54
CA ALA A 308 0.66 -5.11 -26.54
C ALA A 308 0.42 -6.61 -26.35
N VAL A 309 -0.35 -7.00 -25.32
CA VAL A 309 -0.71 -8.40 -25.06
C VAL A 309 -1.62 -8.92 -26.18
N SER A 310 -1.35 -10.13 -26.68
CA SER A 310 -2.11 -10.71 -27.80
C SER A 310 -3.57 -11.00 -27.44
N ALA A 311 -4.42 -11.14 -28.47
CA ALA A 311 -5.82 -11.51 -28.27
C ALA A 311 -5.97 -12.91 -27.64
N GLU A 312 -5.06 -13.83 -27.94
CA GLU A 312 -5.03 -15.19 -27.38
C GLU A 312 -4.74 -15.17 -25.87
N GLU A 313 -3.72 -14.44 -25.45
CA GLU A 313 -3.39 -14.27 -24.03
C GLU A 313 -4.53 -13.60 -23.25
N GLN A 314 -5.16 -12.58 -23.85
CA GLN A 314 -6.34 -11.94 -23.25
C GLN A 314 -7.53 -12.90 -23.15
N LEU A 315 -7.78 -13.72 -24.17
CA LEU A 315 -8.84 -14.73 -24.14
C LEU A 315 -8.58 -15.79 -23.06
N ALA A 316 -7.34 -16.23 -22.90
CA ALA A 316 -6.95 -17.17 -21.86
C ALA A 316 -7.19 -16.59 -20.45
N ALA A 317 -6.77 -15.34 -20.22
CA ALA A 317 -7.00 -14.65 -18.95
C ALA A 317 -8.51 -14.42 -18.68
N ALA A 318 -9.28 -14.02 -19.69
CA ALA A 318 -10.72 -13.85 -19.58
C ALA A 318 -11.44 -15.17 -19.26
N THR A 319 -11.07 -16.27 -19.93
CA THR A 319 -11.64 -17.60 -19.71
C THR A 319 -11.39 -18.09 -18.29
N ALA A 320 -10.14 -17.98 -17.81
CA ALA A 320 -9.81 -18.33 -16.44
C ALA A 320 -10.52 -17.43 -15.40
N GLY A 321 -10.66 -16.14 -15.72
CA GLY A 321 -11.45 -15.19 -14.93
C GLY A 321 -12.91 -15.62 -14.79
N MET A 322 -13.56 -15.97 -15.91
CA MET A 322 -14.93 -16.49 -15.94
C MET A 322 -15.06 -17.79 -15.17
N GLU A 323 -14.15 -18.75 -15.38
CA GLU A 323 -14.12 -20.01 -14.65
C GLU A 323 -14.08 -19.78 -13.12
N GLY A 324 -13.15 -18.95 -12.65
CA GLY A 324 -13.03 -18.66 -11.22
C GLY A 324 -14.26 -17.96 -10.64
N LEU A 325 -14.92 -17.09 -11.41
CA LEU A 325 -16.19 -16.47 -10.99
C LEU A 325 -17.33 -17.49 -10.94
N VAL A 326 -17.47 -18.37 -11.94
CA VAL A 326 -18.48 -19.44 -11.95
C VAL A 326 -18.29 -20.37 -10.76
N ARG A 327 -17.06 -20.83 -10.48
CA ARG A 327 -16.76 -21.67 -9.32
C ARG A 327 -17.10 -20.98 -8.00
N ALA A 328 -16.80 -19.67 -7.89
CA ALA A 328 -17.14 -18.89 -6.71
C ALA A 328 -18.67 -18.78 -6.53
N LEU A 329 -19.43 -18.59 -7.61
CA LEU A 329 -20.90 -18.53 -7.57
C LEU A 329 -21.52 -19.88 -7.18
N VAL A 330 -21.02 -20.99 -7.72
CA VAL A 330 -21.47 -22.35 -7.33
C VAL A 330 -21.22 -22.57 -5.84
N SER A 331 -20.01 -22.28 -5.35
CA SER A 331 -19.65 -22.43 -3.93
C SER A 331 -20.52 -21.57 -3.01
N LEU A 332 -20.94 -20.38 -3.46
CA LEU A 332 -21.83 -19.50 -2.70
C LEU A 332 -23.25 -20.07 -2.62
N ARG A 333 -23.77 -20.62 -3.72
CA ARG A 333 -25.11 -21.24 -3.76
C ARG A 333 -25.18 -22.49 -2.89
N GLU A 334 -24.16 -23.33 -2.91
CA GLU A 334 -24.09 -24.53 -2.07
C GLU A 334 -24.15 -24.18 -0.58
N ARG A 335 -23.44 -23.13 -0.15
CA ARG A 335 -23.49 -22.65 1.24
C ARG A 335 -24.85 -22.08 1.64
N GLN A 336 -25.58 -21.50 0.69
CA GLN A 336 -26.92 -20.94 0.93
C GLN A 336 -28.01 -22.01 0.91
N GLY A 337 -27.84 -23.11 0.17
CA GLY A 337 -28.78 -24.24 0.13
C GLY A 337 -28.56 -25.29 1.22
N ALA A 338 -27.45 -25.22 1.95
CA ALA A 338 -27.14 -26.09 3.09
C ALA A 338 -27.53 -25.48 4.47
N SER A 339 -28.18 -24.32 4.47
CA SER A 339 -28.71 -23.62 5.65
C SER A 339 -30.23 -23.58 5.61
#